data_AF-A0A193PYP1-F1
#
_entry.id   AF-A0A193PYP1-F1
#
_cell.length_a   1.000
_cell.length_b   1.000
_cell.length_c   1.000
_cell.angle_alpha   90.00
_cell.angle_beta   90.00
_cell.angle_gamma   90.00
#
_symmetry.space_group_name_H-M   'P 1'
#
loop_
_entity.id
_entity.type
_entity.pdbx_description
1 polymer ?
#
loop_
_entity_poly.entity_id
_entity_poly.type
_entity_poly.pdbx_seq_one_letter_code
_entity_poly.pdbx_strand_id
1 'polypeptide(L)'
;MAKQTLPYPPGFVEPTTGRVAVLVREYADSDLNGDAPAYWYSAQSEEWGLDPWRLVEGVDPHVGGGSFDVCFSSGDTRTVGPLMTFFLSAAHAAQLIDAKGEELAVQRATLAVIAAELGIPEPLRVEAKIEGRPAVFYDRDGSTLCACAVGSEFWNEAQAKALMASAIDKARTNF
;
A
#
# COMPACT_ATOMS: atom_id res chain seq x y z
N MET A 1 -7.69 28.41 3.83
CA MET A 1 -6.27 27.99 3.79
C MET A 1 -5.81 28.09 2.34
N ALA A 2 -4.61 28.58 2.07
CA ALA A 2 -4.06 28.56 0.70
C ALA A 2 -3.85 27.08 0.31
N LYS A 3 -4.46 26.63 -0.78
CA LYS A 3 -4.30 25.27 -1.28
C LYS A 3 -2.87 25.11 -1.82
N GLN A 4 -2.17 24.07 -1.35
CA GLN A 4 -0.75 23.84 -1.60
C GLN A 4 -0.50 23.34 -3.03
N THR A 5 0.71 23.57 -3.56
CA THR A 5 1.21 22.87 -4.73
C THR A 5 1.32 21.36 -4.46
N LEU A 6 0.81 20.55 -5.38
CA LEU A 6 0.94 19.10 -5.35
C LEU A 6 2.41 18.64 -5.29
N PRO A 7 2.70 17.48 -4.69
CA PRO A 7 1.76 16.58 -4.02
C PRO A 7 1.31 17.11 -2.64
N TYR A 8 0.07 16.77 -2.25
CA TYR A 8 -0.37 16.97 -0.86
C TYR A 8 0.29 15.90 0.02
N PRO A 9 0.56 16.17 1.30
CA PRO A 9 1.06 15.12 2.18
C PRO A 9 -0.01 14.02 2.33
N PRO A 10 0.38 12.72 2.29
CA PRO A 10 -0.55 11.63 2.56
C PRO A 10 -1.25 11.82 3.92
N GLY A 11 -2.54 11.54 3.97
CA GLY A 11 -3.40 11.79 5.14
C GLY A 11 -3.94 13.22 5.24
N PHE A 12 -3.55 14.14 4.35
CA PHE A 12 -4.16 15.46 4.28
C PHE A 12 -5.65 15.36 3.97
N VAL A 13 -6.48 16.00 4.79
CA VAL A 13 -7.94 16.07 4.60
C VAL A 13 -8.30 17.39 3.93
N GLU A 14 -8.89 17.33 2.73
CA GLU A 14 -9.33 18.54 2.04
C GLU A 14 -10.55 19.16 2.75
N PRO A 15 -10.47 20.45 3.18
CA PRO A 15 -11.47 21.03 4.08
C PRO A 15 -12.90 21.11 3.53
N THR A 16 -13.06 21.20 2.22
CA THR A 16 -14.36 21.44 1.57
C THR A 16 -15.12 20.14 1.32
N THR A 17 -14.39 19.08 0.98
CA THR A 17 -14.92 17.81 0.49
C THR A 17 -14.72 16.66 1.47
N GLY A 18 -13.85 16.84 2.47
CA GLY A 18 -13.47 15.78 3.41
C GLY A 18 -12.67 14.64 2.77
N ARG A 19 -12.25 14.80 1.51
CA ARG A 19 -11.45 13.80 0.80
C ARG A 19 -10.04 13.75 1.38
N VAL A 20 -9.43 12.57 1.37
CA VAL A 20 -8.12 12.33 1.99
C VAL A 20 -7.09 12.07 0.90
N ALA A 21 -5.95 12.76 0.97
CA ALA A 21 -4.83 12.51 0.09
C ALA A 21 -4.18 11.16 0.41
N VAL A 22 -4.02 10.30 -0.58
CA VAL A 22 -3.36 8.99 -0.49
C VAL A 22 -2.27 8.88 -1.55
N LEU A 23 -1.31 7.97 -1.35
CA LEU A 23 -0.25 7.73 -2.32
C LEU A 23 -0.79 6.97 -3.54
N VAL A 24 -0.39 7.39 -4.73
CA VAL A 24 -0.74 6.73 -6.00
C VAL A 24 -0.32 5.27 -5.99
N ARG A 25 0.90 4.98 -5.50
CA ARG A 25 1.39 3.59 -5.39
C ARG A 25 0.52 2.71 -4.50
N GLU A 26 0.04 3.25 -3.38
CA GLU A 26 -0.72 2.46 -2.39
C GLU A 26 -2.10 2.13 -2.92
N TYR A 27 -2.74 3.08 -3.61
CA TYR A 27 -3.97 2.80 -4.32
C TYR A 27 -3.76 1.82 -5.47
N ALA A 28 -2.70 1.97 -6.26
CA ALA A 28 -2.42 1.11 -7.41
C ALA A 28 -2.26 -0.36 -7.02
N ASP A 29 -1.65 -0.62 -5.86
CA ASP A 29 -1.43 -1.95 -5.30
C ASP A 29 -2.67 -2.51 -4.56
N SER A 30 -3.78 -1.76 -4.48
CA SER A 30 -4.97 -2.14 -3.73
C SER A 30 -6.14 -2.57 -4.61
N ASP A 31 -7.05 -3.36 -4.05
CA ASP A 31 -8.32 -3.74 -4.69
C ASP A 31 -9.24 -2.53 -4.95
N LEU A 32 -8.92 -1.34 -4.41
CA LEU A 32 -9.66 -0.12 -4.71
C LEU A 32 -9.34 0.44 -6.10
N ASN A 33 -8.26 -0.04 -6.75
CA ASN A 33 -7.82 0.47 -8.04
C ASN A 33 -8.84 0.21 -9.15
N GLY A 34 -9.58 1.25 -9.52
CA GLY A 34 -10.64 1.21 -10.53
C GLY A 34 -12.03 0.89 -9.98
N ASP A 35 -12.10 0.34 -8.77
CA ASP A 35 -13.36 0.04 -8.08
C ASP A 35 -13.84 1.19 -7.20
N ALA A 36 -12.92 2.03 -6.70
CA ALA A 36 -13.23 3.19 -5.88
C ALA A 36 -12.97 4.50 -6.64
N PRO A 37 -13.88 5.49 -6.59
CA PRO A 37 -13.64 6.79 -7.20
C PRO A 37 -12.47 7.50 -6.51
N ALA A 38 -11.47 7.85 -7.30
CA ALA A 38 -10.35 8.69 -6.92
C ALA A 38 -10.37 10.02 -7.67
N TYR A 39 -9.83 11.06 -7.05
CA TYR A 39 -9.96 12.44 -7.51
C TYR A 39 -8.60 13.11 -7.60
N TRP A 40 -8.29 13.61 -8.78
CA TRP A 40 -7.12 14.45 -9.02
C TRP A 40 -7.49 15.92 -8.87
N TYR A 41 -6.68 16.64 -8.10
CA TYR A 41 -6.87 18.07 -7.89
C TYR A 41 -6.15 18.90 -8.96
N SER A 42 -6.87 19.83 -9.60
CA SER A 42 -6.33 20.78 -10.57
C SER A 42 -6.45 22.22 -10.04
N ALA A 43 -5.34 22.78 -9.56
CA ALA A 43 -5.29 24.18 -9.14
C ALA A 43 -5.65 25.14 -10.28
N GLN A 44 -5.19 24.85 -11.49
CA GLN A 44 -5.49 25.66 -12.69
C GLN A 44 -6.99 25.69 -13.01
N SER A 45 -7.69 24.56 -12.87
CA SER A 45 -9.13 24.51 -13.07
C SER A 45 -9.86 25.35 -12.02
N GLU A 46 -9.41 25.31 -10.77
CA GLU A 46 -9.95 26.16 -9.70
C GLU A 46 -9.74 27.65 -9.99
N GLU A 47 -8.54 28.04 -10.43
CA GLU A 47 -8.20 29.41 -10.79
C GLU A 47 -9.09 29.97 -11.90
N TRP A 48 -9.58 29.10 -12.79
CA TRP A 48 -10.49 29.45 -13.87
C TRP A 48 -11.97 29.36 -13.48
N GLY A 49 -12.28 29.04 -12.21
CA GLY A 49 -13.65 28.87 -11.71
C GLY A 49 -14.35 27.62 -12.22
N LEU A 50 -13.59 26.64 -12.71
CA LEU A 50 -14.09 25.33 -13.14
C LEU A 50 -14.03 24.34 -11.97
N ASP A 51 -14.68 23.18 -12.12
CA ASP A 51 -14.55 22.08 -11.17
C ASP A 51 -13.08 21.61 -11.12
N PRO A 52 -12.39 21.72 -9.97
CA PRO A 52 -10.99 21.34 -9.87
C PRO A 52 -10.78 19.84 -9.69
N TRP A 53 -11.85 19.06 -9.54
CA TRP A 53 -11.78 17.64 -9.25
C TRP A 53 -11.97 16.80 -10.51
N ARG A 54 -10.89 16.22 -11.00
CA ARG A 54 -10.93 15.29 -12.12
C ARG A 54 -11.05 13.86 -11.61
N LEU A 55 -12.00 13.09 -12.15
CA LEU A 55 -12.14 11.67 -11.80
C LEU A 55 -10.99 10.88 -12.40
N VAL A 56 -10.39 10.03 -11.57
CA VAL A 56 -9.41 9.01 -11.96
C VAL A 56 -10.13 7.69 -12.13
N GLU A 57 -9.99 7.07 -13.29
CA GLU A 57 -10.57 5.76 -13.60
C GLU A 57 -9.71 4.60 -13.10
N GLY A 58 -8.40 4.81 -13.00
CA GLY A 58 -7.47 3.78 -12.56
C GLY A 58 -6.04 4.27 -12.58
N VAL A 59 -5.16 3.45 -12.02
CA VAL A 59 -3.72 3.67 -12.03
C VAL A 59 -3.03 2.43 -12.59
N ASP A 60 -2.29 2.62 -13.69
CA ASP A 60 -1.50 1.58 -14.31
C ASP A 60 -0.03 1.69 -13.88
N PRO A 61 0.51 0.74 -13.07
CA PRO A 61 1.91 0.74 -12.72
C PRO A 61 2.79 0.39 -13.92
N HIS A 62 3.87 1.14 -14.15
CA HIS A 62 4.87 0.79 -15.16
C HIS A 62 5.67 -0.43 -14.72
N VAL A 63 6.22 -1.14 -15.71
CA VAL A 63 7.13 -2.27 -15.47
C VAL A 63 8.33 -1.78 -14.65
N GLY A 64 8.48 -2.29 -13.41
CA GLY A 64 9.51 -1.88 -12.45
C GLY A 64 9.01 -0.99 -11.30
N GLY A 65 7.76 -0.50 -11.31
CA GLY A 65 7.13 0.19 -10.18
C GLY A 65 7.67 1.59 -9.85
N GLY A 66 8.57 2.13 -10.68
CA GLY A 66 9.16 3.47 -10.50
C GLY A 66 8.28 4.62 -11.01
N SER A 67 7.24 4.32 -11.79
CA SER A 67 6.30 5.28 -12.38
C SER A 67 4.93 4.64 -12.57
N PHE A 68 3.92 5.49 -12.64
CA PHE A 68 2.51 5.11 -12.71
C PHE A 68 1.81 6.03 -13.70
N ASP A 69 0.95 5.46 -14.55
CA ASP A 69 0.03 6.25 -15.37
C ASP A 69 -1.31 6.37 -14.66
N VAL A 70 -1.68 7.61 -14.33
CA VAL A 70 -3.01 7.94 -13.82
C VAL A 70 -3.93 8.14 -15.02
N CYS A 71 -4.95 7.30 -15.15
CA CYS A 71 -5.91 7.32 -16.25
C CYS A 71 -7.14 8.13 -15.85
N PHE A 72 -7.50 9.14 -16.65
CA PHE A 72 -8.66 10.00 -16.40
C PHE A 72 -9.84 9.59 -17.28
N SER A 73 -11.06 9.89 -16.83
CA SER A 73 -12.29 9.58 -17.58
C SER A 73 -12.45 10.34 -18.89
N SER A 74 -11.61 11.35 -19.13
CA SER A 74 -11.50 12.04 -20.42
C SER A 74 -10.66 11.29 -21.45
N GLY A 75 -10.06 10.15 -21.08
CA GLY A 75 -9.22 9.32 -21.93
C GLY A 75 -7.75 9.77 -22.03
N ASP A 76 -7.37 10.86 -21.37
CA ASP A 76 -5.97 11.25 -21.19
C ASP A 76 -5.34 10.56 -19.99
N THR A 77 -4.01 10.46 -20.01
CA THR A 77 -3.22 9.87 -18.93
C THR A 77 -2.16 10.86 -18.44
N ARG A 78 -1.71 10.67 -17.20
CA ARG A 78 -0.59 11.42 -16.63
C ARG A 78 0.37 10.48 -15.91
N THR A 79 1.60 10.42 -16.41
CA THR A 79 2.69 9.70 -15.76
C THR A 79 3.18 10.45 -14.52
N VAL A 80 3.28 9.76 -13.40
CA VAL A 80 3.71 10.31 -12.11
C VAL A 80 4.66 9.34 -11.39
N GLY A 81 5.42 9.87 -10.43
CA GLY A 81 6.25 9.06 -9.54
C GLY A 81 5.47 8.46 -8.36
N PRO A 82 6.04 7.49 -7.63
CA PRO A 82 5.38 6.73 -6.55
C PRO A 82 4.93 7.58 -5.36
N LEU A 83 5.53 8.76 -5.16
CA LEU A 83 5.24 9.68 -4.07
C LEU A 83 4.15 10.70 -4.42
N MET A 84 3.61 10.63 -5.65
CA MET A 84 2.47 11.46 -6.03
C MET A 84 1.25 11.08 -5.19
N THR A 85 0.43 12.07 -4.90
CA THR A 85 -0.85 11.88 -4.21
C THR A 85 -2.02 12.37 -5.02
N PHE A 86 -3.15 11.75 -4.75
CA PHE A 86 -4.49 12.10 -5.20
C PHE A 86 -5.47 11.76 -4.07
N PHE A 87 -6.75 12.02 -4.28
CA PHE A 87 -7.72 12.05 -3.21
C PHE A 87 -8.73 10.91 -3.30
N LEU A 88 -9.00 10.26 -2.17
CA LEU A 88 -10.11 9.33 -2.00
C LEU A 88 -11.19 9.94 -1.10
N SER A 89 -12.38 9.34 -1.10
CA SER A 89 -13.34 9.58 -0.02
C SER A 89 -12.72 9.18 1.33
N ALA A 90 -13.17 9.76 2.44
CA ALA A 90 -12.69 9.38 3.77
C ALA A 90 -12.90 7.89 4.06
N ALA A 91 -14.01 7.30 3.57
CA ALA A 91 -14.30 5.88 3.74
C ALA A 91 -13.32 4.99 2.97
N HIS A 92 -13.03 5.30 1.70
CA HIS A 92 -12.09 4.50 0.90
C HIS A 92 -10.64 4.69 1.37
N ALA A 93 -10.27 5.89 1.84
CA ALA A 93 -8.97 6.11 2.45
C ALA A 93 -8.81 5.28 3.74
N ALA A 94 -9.85 5.17 4.57
CA ALA A 94 -9.83 4.31 5.75
C ALA A 94 -9.70 2.82 5.36
N GLN A 95 -10.45 2.36 4.36
CA GLN A 95 -10.33 0.99 3.85
C GLN A 95 -8.91 0.67 3.36
N LEU A 96 -8.26 1.60 2.66
CA LEU A 96 -6.88 1.44 2.20
C LEU A 96 -5.90 1.30 3.38
N ILE A 97 -6.07 2.11 4.43
CA ILE A 97 -5.24 2.06 5.64
C ILE A 97 -5.46 0.74 6.39
N ASP A 98 -6.72 0.32 6.56
CA ASP A 98 -7.07 -0.91 7.25
C ASP A 98 -6.49 -2.13 6.52
N ALA A 99 -6.65 -2.21 5.19
CA ALA A 99 -6.07 -3.27 4.37
C ALA A 99 -4.54 -3.35 4.52
N LYS A 100 -3.85 -2.21 4.53
CA LYS A 100 -2.40 -2.17 4.76
C LYS A 100 -2.02 -2.61 6.17
N GLY A 101 -2.81 -2.23 7.17
CA GLY A 101 -2.65 -2.66 8.55
C GLY A 101 -2.76 -4.17 8.70
N GLU A 102 -3.76 -4.78 8.05
CA GLU A 102 -3.97 -6.22 8.03
C GLU A 102 -2.82 -6.96 7.32
N GLU A 103 -2.38 -6.48 6.16
CA GLU A 103 -1.24 -7.05 5.43
C GLU A 103 0.03 -7.05 6.29
N LEU A 104 0.35 -5.92 6.95
CA LEU A 104 1.50 -5.81 7.84
C LEU A 104 1.39 -6.70 9.07
N ALA A 105 0.18 -6.87 9.62
CA ALA A 105 -0.06 -7.77 10.74
C ALA A 105 0.17 -9.23 10.34
N VAL A 106 -0.34 -9.64 9.17
CA VAL A 106 -0.11 -10.97 8.60
C VAL A 106 1.38 -11.17 8.35
N GLN A 107 2.07 -10.22 7.74
CA GLN A 107 3.51 -10.29 7.51
C GLN A 107 4.29 -10.50 8.82
N ARG A 108 4.00 -9.73 9.88
CA ARG A 108 4.65 -9.89 11.19
C ARG A 108 4.42 -11.28 11.78
N ALA A 109 3.18 -11.77 11.72
CA ALA A 109 2.85 -13.10 12.20
C ALA A 109 3.56 -14.21 11.40
N THR A 110 3.64 -14.07 10.08
CA THR A 110 4.42 -14.98 9.20
C THR A 110 5.90 -15.00 9.59
N LEU A 111 6.50 -13.83 9.84
CA LEU A 111 7.91 -13.74 10.25
C LEU A 111 8.15 -14.42 11.61
N ALA A 112 7.21 -14.30 12.56
CA ALA A 112 7.29 -14.97 13.85
C ALA A 112 7.23 -16.50 13.70
N VAL A 113 6.38 -17.02 12.80
CA VAL A 113 6.34 -18.46 12.49
C VAL A 113 7.67 -18.94 11.90
N ILE A 114 8.21 -18.20 10.92
CA ILE A 114 9.51 -18.53 10.31
C ILE A 114 10.63 -18.54 11.35
N ALA A 115 10.69 -17.53 12.21
CA ALA A 115 11.68 -17.43 13.28
C ALA A 115 11.61 -18.65 14.22
N ALA A 116 10.40 -19.04 14.62
CA ALA A 116 10.17 -20.18 15.50
C ALA A 116 10.57 -21.51 14.86
N GLU A 117 10.19 -21.76 13.60
CA GLU A 117 10.47 -23.02 12.91
C GLU A 117 11.96 -23.22 12.59
N LEU A 118 12.66 -22.13 12.29
CA LEU A 118 14.10 -22.18 12.00
C LEU A 118 14.96 -22.04 13.26
N GLY A 119 14.36 -21.78 14.42
CA GLY A 119 15.09 -21.50 15.66
C GLY A 119 15.99 -20.26 15.57
N ILE A 120 15.54 -19.25 14.83
CA ILE A 120 16.29 -18.01 14.59
C ILE A 120 15.77 -16.92 15.53
N PRO A 121 16.66 -16.16 16.20
CA PRO A 121 16.23 -15.02 16.99
C PRO A 121 15.69 -13.88 16.11
N GLU A 122 14.64 -13.22 16.58
CA GLU A 122 14.15 -11.96 15.99
C GLU A 122 15.20 -10.85 16.11
N PRO A 123 15.18 -9.82 15.23
CA PRO A 123 14.15 -9.56 14.21
C PRO A 123 14.47 -10.11 12.83
N LEU A 124 13.47 -10.74 12.21
CA LEU A 124 13.45 -11.01 10.77
C LEU A 124 12.83 -9.80 10.04
N ARG A 125 13.21 -9.58 8.79
CA ARG A 125 12.72 -8.48 7.95
C ARG A 125 12.54 -8.91 6.50
N VAL A 126 11.52 -8.38 5.83
CA VAL A 126 11.36 -8.55 4.38
C VAL A 126 12.08 -7.41 3.68
N GLU A 127 13.00 -7.73 2.78
CA GLU A 127 13.71 -6.76 1.95
C GLU A 127 13.79 -7.26 0.50
N ALA A 128 13.76 -6.33 -0.45
CA ALA A 128 14.05 -6.61 -1.86
C ALA A 128 15.47 -6.14 -2.20
N LYS A 129 16.48 -6.96 -1.86
CA LYS A 129 17.89 -6.68 -2.25
C LYS A 129 18.12 -6.83 -3.75
N ILE A 130 17.24 -7.59 -4.42
CA ILE A 130 17.11 -7.66 -5.87
C ILE A 130 15.72 -7.13 -6.21
N GLU A 131 15.65 -6.23 -7.19
CA GLU A 131 14.39 -5.62 -7.63
C GLU A 131 13.34 -6.69 -7.96
N GLY A 132 12.12 -6.51 -7.45
CA GLY A 132 11.01 -7.44 -7.64
C GLY A 132 11.15 -8.81 -6.97
N ARG A 133 12.22 -9.04 -6.18
CA ARG A 133 12.49 -10.34 -5.53
C ARG A 133 12.66 -10.18 -4.02
N PRO A 134 11.57 -9.89 -3.28
CA PRO A 134 11.62 -9.78 -1.84
C PRO A 134 11.97 -11.13 -1.18
N ALA A 135 12.76 -11.06 -0.11
CA ALA A 135 13.14 -12.22 0.70
C ALA A 135 13.20 -11.83 2.18
N VAL A 136 13.14 -12.85 3.03
CA VAL A 136 13.24 -12.70 4.48
C VAL A 136 14.68 -12.80 4.92
N PHE A 137 15.17 -11.77 5.59
CA PHE A 137 16.52 -11.66 6.09
C PHE A 137 16.56 -11.53 7.60
N TYR A 138 17.66 -11.99 8.19
CA TYR A 138 18.02 -11.80 9.59
C TYR A 138 19.53 -11.63 9.69
N ASP A 139 19.99 -11.00 10.77
CA ASP A 139 21.42 -10.85 11.02
C ASP A 139 21.87 -11.84 12.10
N ARG A 140 22.98 -12.52 11.85
CA ARG A 140 23.60 -13.46 12.78
C ARG A 140 25.11 -13.35 12.66
N ASP A 141 25.79 -13.20 13.80
CA ASP A 141 27.25 -13.15 13.89
C ASP A 141 27.87 -12.12 12.93
N GLY A 142 27.24 -10.95 12.80
CA GLY A 142 27.69 -9.86 11.93
C GLY A 142 27.43 -10.06 10.43
N SER A 143 26.73 -11.13 10.05
CA SER A 143 26.37 -11.44 8.66
C SER A 143 24.86 -11.39 8.45
N THR A 144 24.40 -10.81 7.34
CA THR A 144 23.00 -10.91 6.92
C THR A 144 22.78 -12.20 6.16
N LEU A 145 21.87 -13.03 6.66
CA LEU A 145 21.49 -14.32 6.08
C LEU A 145 20.05 -14.25 5.54
N CYS A 146 19.77 -15.07 4.52
CA CYS A 146 18.44 -15.23 3.96
C CYS A 146 17.77 -16.47 4.57
N ALA A 147 16.56 -16.32 5.10
CA ALA A 147 15.75 -17.44 5.59
C ALA A 147 14.98 -18.10 4.43
N CYS A 148 14.24 -17.31 3.65
CA CYS A 148 13.50 -17.77 2.48
C CYS A 148 13.13 -16.62 1.55
N ALA A 149 12.78 -16.93 0.30
CA ALA A 149 12.14 -15.96 -0.60
C ALA A 149 10.67 -15.77 -0.22
N VAL A 150 10.15 -14.54 -0.36
CA VAL A 150 8.71 -14.28 -0.25
C VAL A 150 8.00 -14.98 -1.41
N GLY A 151 6.89 -15.67 -1.12
CA GLY A 151 6.13 -16.46 -2.09
C GLY A 151 6.70 -17.87 -2.35
N SER A 152 7.81 -18.25 -1.71
CA SER A 152 8.28 -19.65 -1.71
C SER A 152 7.29 -20.56 -0.98
N GLU A 153 7.37 -21.88 -1.21
CA GLU A 153 6.54 -22.87 -0.51
C GLU A 153 6.61 -22.70 1.01
N PHE A 154 7.83 -22.56 1.55
CA PHE A 154 8.03 -22.33 2.99
C PHE A 154 7.41 -21.01 3.49
N TRP A 155 7.49 -19.93 2.71
CA TRP A 155 6.79 -18.68 3.04
C TRP A 155 5.27 -18.87 3.07
N ASN A 156 4.71 -19.53 2.05
CA ASN A 156 3.27 -19.73 1.94
C ASN A 156 2.74 -20.63 3.08
N GLU A 157 3.49 -21.67 3.45
CA GLU A 157 3.17 -22.51 4.60
C GLU A 157 3.19 -21.72 5.92
N ALA A 158 4.23 -20.91 6.14
CA ALA A 158 4.32 -20.07 7.33
C ALA A 158 3.20 -19.03 7.38
N GLN A 159 2.85 -18.43 6.25
CA GLN A 159 1.74 -17.48 6.14
C GLN A 159 0.39 -18.15 6.41
N ALA A 160 0.17 -19.34 5.89
CA ALA A 160 -1.05 -20.11 6.16
C ALA A 160 -1.19 -20.44 7.65
N LYS A 161 -0.10 -20.84 8.32
CA LYS A 161 -0.08 -21.06 9.78
C LYS A 161 -0.38 -19.78 10.56
N ALA A 162 0.20 -18.66 10.17
CA ALA A 162 -0.06 -17.36 10.79
C ALA A 162 -1.53 -16.93 10.65
N LEU A 163 -2.12 -17.08 9.46
CA LEU A 163 -3.53 -16.79 9.21
C LEU A 163 -4.45 -17.71 10.02
N MET A 164 -4.13 -19.00 10.10
CA MET A 164 -4.91 -19.96 10.88
C MET A 164 -4.88 -19.63 12.37
N ALA A 165 -3.72 -19.27 12.92
CA ALA A 165 -3.59 -18.85 14.32
C ALA A 165 -4.43 -17.59 14.60
N SER A 166 -4.38 -16.60 13.71
CA SER A 166 -5.18 -15.38 13.81
C SER A 166 -6.69 -15.67 13.78
N ALA A 167 -7.13 -16.55 12.88
CA ALA A 167 -8.54 -16.95 12.78
C ALA A 167 -9.04 -17.66 14.05
N ILE A 168 -8.22 -18.55 14.64
CA ILE A 168 -8.52 -19.21 15.90
C ILE A 168 -8.64 -18.19 17.04
N ASP A 169 -7.73 -17.23 17.11
CA ASP A 169 -7.74 -16.24 18.19
C ASP A 169 -8.96 -15.31 18.09
N LYS A 170 -9.28 -14.83 16.88
CA LYS A 170 -10.52 -14.08 16.62
C LYS A 170 -11.78 -14.87 16.97
N ALA A 171 -11.80 -16.18 16.69
CA ALA A 171 -12.94 -17.02 17.07
C ALA A 171 -13.08 -17.10 18.60
N ARG A 172 -11.97 -17.18 19.34
CA ARG A 172 -11.99 -17.26 20.81
C ARG A 172 -12.39 -15.96 21.49
N THR A 173 -12.05 -14.80 20.92
CA THR A 173 -12.40 -13.49 21.51
C THR A 173 -13.84 -13.04 21.23
N ASN A 174 -14.54 -13.71 20.32
CA ASN A 174 -15.94 -13.44 19.98
C ASN A 174 -16.95 -14.30 20.78
N PHE A 175 -16.48 -15.09 21.74
CA PHE A 175 -17.29 -15.80 22.75
C PHE A 175 -17.03 -15.21 24.13
#